data_AF-A0A858BVS8-F1
#
_entry.id   AF-A0A858BVS8-F1
#
_cell.length_a   1.000
_cell.length_b   1.000
_cell.length_c   1.000
_cell.angle_alpha   90.00
_cell.angle_beta   90.00
_cell.angle_gamma   90.00
#
_symmetry.space_group_name_H-M   'P 1'
#
loop_
_entity.id
_entity.type
_entity.pdbx_description
1 polymer ?
#
loop_
_entity_poly.entity_id
_entity_poly.type
_entity_poly.pdbx_seq_one_letter_code
_entity_poly.pdbx_strand_id
1 'polypeptide(L)'
;MKKKLLLFVLGGLLVFSLPGWSFAAEKSESSEFKVVGYYSGDLFNESVDKLQTDKMTHIMYAFLIPKEDGTVKPLKKPEQLAAVVEKAHKDGCKVYIALGGWSDEGVPLSGTFGKVAADNTLRAKLISSVVQFTEDNQLDGVEIDWEYPDAYTLGNYEKLVVELSKALAAKGKHLTAAVNGAWSATAGPEVSQLMTNTCLNSFEFINVMSYDMNNQEHSPLWFGSTSIGYWLNRGVSPDRIVLGMPLYARPSWMQYRDIVQLDAANAYKDYAATSPLESYYNGLNTLREKTSIALKNGGGVMFFDVNEDVDWRDPQLGSYSAVTEVYKTVENARGLTKAERQNAVTVVLDRQVMGFSKAQGLGMPFLDENHRTMVPMRKLLESIGVELTWDNTVKKVTAVKTLAANNEYPAGRMITVEAAIGEDFITVNGKTVKMDTAAVIRDGRTYLPVRAVLEAFGYGVSWSDASSTVYVQSPS
;
A
#
# COMPACT_ATOMS: atom_id res chain seq x y z
N MET A 1 21.76 82.19 39.05
CA MET A 1 20.70 82.38 40.07
C MET A 1 19.52 81.49 39.72
N LYS A 2 19.10 80.61 40.65
CA LYS A 2 17.78 79.91 40.78
C LYS A 2 17.27 79.08 39.57
N LYS A 3 17.30 77.74 39.62
CA LYS A 3 16.35 76.76 40.23
C LYS A 3 15.00 76.56 39.50
N LYS A 4 14.75 75.28 39.16
CA LYS A 4 13.47 74.55 38.92
C LYS A 4 12.83 74.78 37.53
N LEU A 5 12.18 73.82 36.85
CA LEU A 5 11.50 72.59 37.26
C LEU A 5 11.33 71.64 36.04
N LEU A 6 11.21 70.33 36.29
CA LEU A 6 10.88 69.26 35.34
C LEU A 6 9.69 69.56 34.41
N LEU A 7 9.74 69.05 33.17
CA LEU A 7 8.60 68.41 32.52
C LEU A 7 9.08 67.32 31.57
N PHE A 8 8.61 66.10 31.80
CA PHE A 8 8.74 64.96 30.89
C PHE A 8 7.78 65.16 29.71
N VAL A 9 8.28 65.12 28.47
CA VAL A 9 7.45 64.86 27.27
C VAL A 9 8.20 63.88 26.37
N LEU A 10 7.48 62.81 26.03
CA LEU A 10 7.85 61.69 25.18
C LEU A 10 8.58 62.11 23.89
N GLY A 11 9.72 61.48 23.63
CA GLY A 11 10.34 61.44 22.30
C GLY A 11 9.61 60.42 21.43
N GLY A 12 8.87 60.90 20.44
CA GLY A 12 8.40 60.09 19.32
C GLY A 12 9.55 59.83 18.35
N LEU A 13 9.91 58.55 18.18
CA LEU A 13 10.79 58.08 17.11
C LEU A 13 9.94 57.18 16.20
N LEU A 14 9.64 57.71 15.02
CA LEU A 14 9.03 56.97 13.91
C LEU A 14 9.97 55.82 13.51
N VAL A 15 9.52 54.58 13.73
CA VAL A 15 10.12 53.38 13.14
C VAL A 15 9.28 53.02 11.92
N PHE A 16 9.87 53.17 10.72
CA PHE A 16 9.35 52.57 9.50
C PHE A 16 9.52 51.05 9.60
N SER A 17 8.43 50.33 9.82
CA SER A 17 8.38 48.86 9.70
C SER A 17 8.29 48.48 8.22
N LEU A 18 9.38 47.95 7.67
CA LEU A 18 9.33 47.18 6.42
C LEU A 18 8.65 45.83 6.73
N PRO A 19 7.63 45.41 5.97
CA PRO A 19 7.03 44.10 6.15
C PRO A 19 8.04 43.04 5.70
N GLY A 20 8.58 42.29 6.65
CA GLY A 20 9.34 41.10 6.35
C GLY A 20 8.40 40.07 5.71
N TRP A 21 8.61 39.79 4.43
CA TRP A 21 8.10 38.57 3.81
C TRP A 21 8.78 37.38 4.48
N SER A 22 8.13 36.88 5.52
CA SER A 22 8.37 35.53 5.99
C SER A 22 7.85 34.62 4.88
N PHE A 23 8.76 34.02 4.12
CA PHE A 23 8.45 32.80 3.38
C PHE A 23 8.01 31.78 4.42
N ALA A 24 6.71 31.64 4.61
CA ALA A 24 6.16 30.45 5.20
C ALA A 24 6.58 29.31 4.27
N ALA A 25 7.59 28.55 4.68
CA ALA A 25 7.78 27.22 4.14
C ALA A 25 6.45 26.51 4.40
N GLU A 26 5.66 26.36 3.35
CA GLU A 26 4.46 25.54 3.33
C GLU A 26 4.93 24.18 3.82
N LYS A 27 4.55 23.86 5.06
CA LYS A 27 4.82 22.56 5.66
C LYS A 27 4.03 21.60 4.78
N SER A 28 4.70 21.03 3.77
CA SER A 28 4.18 19.93 3.00
C SER A 28 3.88 18.84 4.01
N GLU A 29 2.62 18.80 4.47
CA GLU A 29 2.09 17.61 5.11
C GLU A 29 2.22 16.53 4.05
N SER A 30 3.22 15.66 4.22
CA SER A 30 3.29 14.47 3.40
C SER A 30 2.00 13.71 3.64
N SER A 31 1.11 13.71 2.64
CA SER A 31 -0.11 12.91 2.67
C SER A 31 0.22 11.50 3.12
N GLU A 32 -0.41 11.03 4.20
CA GLU A 32 -0.21 9.69 4.72
C GLU A 32 -0.50 8.63 3.63
N PHE A 33 0.32 7.58 3.59
CA PHE A 33 0.11 6.46 2.68
C PHE A 33 -1.10 5.65 3.14
N LYS A 34 -2.10 5.50 2.26
CA LYS A 34 -3.38 4.88 2.61
C LYS A 34 -3.27 3.36 2.54
N VAL A 35 -3.74 2.69 3.58
CA VAL A 35 -4.12 1.27 3.53
C VAL A 35 -5.63 1.22 3.69
N VAL A 36 -6.32 0.79 2.64
CA VAL A 36 -7.78 0.76 2.54
C VAL A 36 -8.26 -0.69 2.54
N GLY A 37 -9.29 -1.00 3.34
CA GLY A 37 -9.91 -2.32 3.33
C GLY A 37 -11.39 -2.25 2.99
N TYR A 38 -11.84 -2.98 1.96
CA TYR A 38 -13.27 -3.22 1.77
C TYR A 38 -13.75 -4.28 2.77
N TYR A 39 -14.81 -3.95 3.50
CA TYR A 39 -15.48 -4.83 4.44
C TYR A 39 -16.91 -5.09 3.94
N SER A 40 -17.13 -6.25 3.33
CA SER A 40 -18.42 -6.67 2.76
C SER A 40 -19.30 -7.33 3.81
N GLY A 41 -19.82 -6.52 4.73
CA GLY A 41 -20.55 -6.99 5.92
C GLY A 41 -21.77 -7.84 5.60
N ASP A 42 -22.51 -7.53 4.53
CA ASP A 42 -23.70 -8.32 4.16
C ASP A 42 -23.32 -9.71 3.60
N LEU A 43 -22.18 -9.84 2.91
CA LEU A 43 -21.72 -11.09 2.30
C LEU A 43 -21.06 -12.04 3.30
N PHE A 44 -20.36 -11.50 4.29
CA PHE A 44 -19.55 -12.28 5.24
C PHE A 44 -20.11 -12.23 6.67
N ASN A 45 -19.85 -13.29 7.44
CA ASN A 45 -20.22 -13.36 8.88
C ASN A 45 -18.96 -13.39 9.78
N GLU A 46 -17.84 -12.90 9.27
CA GLU A 46 -16.58 -12.86 9.99
C GLU A 46 -16.66 -11.90 11.18
N SER A 47 -16.13 -12.31 12.34
CA SER A 47 -16.06 -11.44 13.52
C SER A 47 -15.29 -10.16 13.21
N VAL A 48 -15.81 -9.02 13.68
CA VAL A 48 -15.15 -7.71 13.60
C VAL A 48 -13.79 -7.72 14.29
N ASP A 49 -13.53 -8.62 15.24
CA ASP A 49 -12.22 -8.77 15.88
C ASP A 49 -11.11 -9.23 14.91
N LYS A 50 -11.48 -9.87 13.79
CA LYS A 50 -10.52 -10.21 12.73
C LYS A 50 -10.08 -8.99 11.94
N LEU A 51 -10.85 -7.90 11.97
CA LEU A 51 -10.57 -6.68 11.25
C LEU A 51 -9.43 -5.89 11.91
N GLN A 52 -8.30 -5.83 11.21
CA GLN A 52 -7.07 -5.17 11.68
C GLN A 52 -7.09 -3.66 11.43
N THR A 53 -8.09 -2.96 11.98
CA THR A 53 -8.24 -1.49 11.83
C THR A 53 -7.06 -0.68 12.34
N ASP A 54 -6.27 -1.20 13.29
CA ASP A 54 -5.00 -0.63 13.75
C ASP A 54 -3.90 -0.60 12.68
N LYS A 55 -4.07 -1.39 11.62
CA LYS A 55 -3.16 -1.49 10.47
C LYS A 55 -3.70 -0.82 9.21
N MET A 56 -4.87 -0.18 9.29
CA MET A 56 -5.55 0.43 8.16
C MET A 56 -5.83 1.90 8.42
N THR A 57 -5.88 2.67 7.34
CA THR A 57 -6.23 4.10 7.38
C THR A 57 -7.71 4.33 7.09
N HIS A 58 -8.32 3.48 6.24
CA HIS A 58 -9.70 3.61 5.83
C HIS A 58 -10.35 2.22 5.69
N ILE A 59 -11.62 2.12 6.06
CA ILE A 59 -12.51 1.00 5.73
C ILE A 59 -13.59 1.51 4.77
N MET A 60 -13.80 0.79 3.68
CA MET A 60 -14.98 0.93 2.81
C MET A 60 -15.98 -0.15 3.22
N TYR A 61 -17.05 0.21 3.92
CA TYR A 61 -18.10 -0.74 4.26
C TYR A 61 -18.99 -0.96 3.03
N ALA A 62 -19.03 -2.20 2.55
CA ALA A 62 -19.69 -2.60 1.32
C ALA A 62 -20.96 -3.43 1.62
N PHE A 63 -22.12 -3.13 1.05
CA PHE A 63 -22.48 -1.96 0.22
C PHE A 63 -23.79 -1.33 0.72
N LEU A 64 -23.93 -0.02 0.47
CA LEU A 64 -25.22 0.67 0.54
C LEU A 64 -25.87 0.67 -0.85
N ILE A 65 -27.07 0.12 -0.94
CA ILE A 65 -27.71 -0.13 -2.23
C ILE A 65 -28.72 0.98 -2.57
N PRO A 66 -28.58 1.69 -3.70
CA PRO A 66 -29.58 2.66 -4.15
C PRO A 66 -30.85 1.95 -4.67
N LYS A 67 -32.00 2.62 -4.52
CA LYS A 67 -33.28 2.20 -5.09
C LYS A 67 -33.76 3.18 -6.16
N GLU A 68 -34.58 2.70 -7.10
CA GLU A 68 -35.16 3.53 -8.16
C GLU A 68 -36.06 4.67 -7.63
N ASP A 69 -36.55 4.57 -6.39
CA ASP A 69 -37.35 5.61 -5.73
C ASP A 69 -36.51 6.77 -5.15
N GLY A 70 -35.19 6.79 -5.40
CA GLY A 70 -34.25 7.79 -4.92
C GLY A 70 -33.93 7.66 -3.43
N THR A 71 -34.17 6.50 -2.80
CA THR A 71 -33.70 6.21 -1.43
C THR A 71 -32.69 5.06 -1.44
N VAL A 72 -32.20 4.66 -0.26
CA VAL A 72 -31.27 3.54 -0.11
C VAL A 72 -31.95 2.37 0.60
N LYS A 73 -31.51 1.13 0.34
CA LYS A 73 -31.95 -0.05 1.09
C LYS A 73 -31.37 -0.01 2.51
N PRO A 74 -32.13 -0.40 3.54
CA PRO A 74 -31.56 -0.66 4.86
C PRO A 74 -30.49 -1.75 4.78
N LEU A 75 -29.43 -1.63 5.57
CA LEU A 75 -28.45 -2.71 5.71
C LEU A 75 -29.08 -3.93 6.37
N LYS A 76 -28.61 -5.13 5.99
CA LYS A 76 -29.09 -6.38 6.60
C LYS A 76 -28.52 -6.56 8.02
N LYS A 77 -27.33 -6.02 8.28
CA LYS A 77 -26.60 -6.13 9.56
C LYS A 77 -26.14 -4.76 10.09
N PRO A 78 -27.05 -3.84 10.48
CA PRO A 78 -26.69 -2.50 10.94
C PRO A 78 -25.81 -2.51 12.22
N GLU A 79 -25.98 -3.49 13.09
CA GLU A 79 -25.15 -3.68 14.29
C GLU A 79 -23.69 -4.01 13.95
N GLN A 80 -23.44 -4.68 12.82
CA GLN A 80 -22.10 -4.98 12.36
C GLN A 80 -21.40 -3.71 11.85
N LEU A 81 -22.12 -2.84 11.13
CA LEU A 81 -21.61 -1.52 10.76
C LEU A 81 -21.23 -0.71 12.00
N ALA A 82 -22.11 -0.66 13.01
CA ALA A 82 -21.83 0.06 14.25
C ALA A 82 -20.57 -0.47 14.96
N ALA A 83 -20.39 -1.79 15.04
CA ALA A 83 -19.19 -2.41 15.61
C ALA A 83 -17.92 -2.11 14.82
N VAL A 84 -17.99 -2.09 13.48
CA VAL A 84 -16.86 -1.71 12.61
C VAL A 84 -16.49 -0.23 12.84
N VAL A 85 -17.47 0.67 12.88
CA VAL A 85 -17.26 2.10 13.15
C VAL A 85 -16.60 2.32 14.51
N GLU A 86 -17.13 1.70 15.57
CA GLU A 86 -16.56 1.81 16.91
C GLU A 86 -15.09 1.34 16.95
N LYS A 87 -14.80 0.17 16.39
CA LYS A 87 -13.44 -0.37 16.38
C LYS A 87 -12.49 0.49 15.54
N ALA A 88 -12.91 0.89 14.34
CA ALA A 88 -12.10 1.67 13.43
C ALA A 88 -11.73 3.03 14.01
N HIS A 89 -12.72 3.77 14.52
CA HIS A 89 -12.50 5.09 15.12
C HIS A 89 -11.61 5.04 16.36
N LYS A 90 -11.73 3.98 17.18
CA LYS A 90 -10.84 3.75 18.32
C LYS A 90 -9.38 3.59 17.90
N ASP A 91 -9.14 3.00 16.75
CA ASP A 91 -7.80 2.78 16.19
C ASP A 91 -7.33 3.93 15.29
N GLY A 92 -8.13 4.99 15.12
CA GLY A 92 -7.83 6.13 14.24
C GLY A 92 -8.07 5.87 12.74
N CYS A 93 -8.74 4.78 12.42
CA CYS A 93 -9.11 4.38 11.06
C CYS A 93 -10.46 5.01 10.67
N LYS A 94 -10.55 5.62 9.48
CA LYS A 94 -11.80 6.22 8.99
C LYS A 94 -12.73 5.18 8.39
N VAL A 95 -14.04 5.38 8.47
CA VAL A 95 -15.04 4.46 7.87
C VAL A 95 -15.94 5.19 6.88
N TYR A 96 -15.96 4.70 5.65
CA TYR A 96 -16.77 5.21 4.55
C TYR A 96 -17.78 4.12 4.17
N ILE A 97 -18.94 4.54 3.67
CA ILE A 97 -19.91 3.61 3.08
C ILE A 97 -19.78 3.59 1.57
N ALA A 98 -19.61 2.42 0.97
CA ALA A 98 -19.58 2.26 -0.48
C ALA A 98 -21.02 2.19 -1.03
N LEU A 99 -21.43 3.23 -1.75
CA LEU A 99 -22.72 3.30 -2.44
C LEU A 99 -22.60 2.63 -3.82
N GLY A 100 -23.21 1.46 -3.97
CA GLY A 100 -23.25 0.74 -5.24
C GLY A 100 -22.71 -0.68 -5.18
N GLY A 101 -21.64 -0.94 -5.95
CA GLY A 101 -21.13 -2.26 -6.31
C GLY A 101 -21.67 -2.75 -7.65
N TRP A 102 -21.15 -3.87 -8.14
CA TRP A 102 -21.57 -4.50 -9.40
C TRP A 102 -23.08 -4.79 -9.48
N SER A 103 -23.65 -5.45 -8.47
CA SER A 103 -25.03 -5.90 -8.47
C SER A 103 -25.63 -6.04 -7.09
N ASP A 104 -26.96 -6.06 -7.04
CA ASP A 104 -27.75 -6.36 -5.86
C ASP A 104 -28.70 -7.52 -6.20
N GLU A 105 -28.59 -8.62 -5.45
CA GLU A 105 -29.36 -9.86 -5.67
C GLU A 105 -29.28 -10.37 -7.13
N GLY A 106 -28.12 -10.19 -7.77
CA GLY A 106 -27.85 -10.62 -9.14
C GLY A 106 -28.29 -9.63 -10.22
N VAL A 107 -28.87 -8.49 -9.85
CA VAL A 107 -29.30 -7.44 -10.79
C VAL A 107 -28.25 -6.32 -10.83
N PRO A 108 -27.62 -6.02 -11.99
CA PRO A 108 -26.64 -4.95 -12.09
C PRO A 108 -27.22 -3.58 -11.69
N LEU A 109 -26.46 -2.81 -10.91
CA LEU A 109 -26.92 -1.53 -10.36
C LEU A 109 -26.82 -0.37 -11.34
N SER A 110 -26.11 -0.53 -12.45
CA SER A 110 -25.90 0.51 -13.47
C SER A 110 -27.23 1.08 -14.00
N GLY A 111 -28.26 0.25 -14.18
CA GLY A 111 -29.59 0.69 -14.59
C GLY A 111 -30.30 1.54 -13.53
N THR A 112 -30.19 1.15 -12.26
CA THR A 112 -30.76 1.91 -11.12
C THR A 112 -30.07 3.26 -10.99
N PHE A 113 -28.74 3.30 -11.03
CA PHE A 113 -27.98 4.54 -11.02
C PHE A 113 -28.35 5.44 -12.19
N GLY A 114 -28.42 4.90 -13.41
CA GLY A 114 -28.79 5.64 -14.61
C GLY A 114 -30.15 6.33 -14.49
N LYS A 115 -31.16 5.62 -13.98
CA LYS A 115 -32.51 6.17 -13.73
C LYS A 115 -32.49 7.28 -12.68
N VAL A 116 -31.89 7.02 -11.53
CA VAL A 116 -31.90 7.95 -10.39
C VAL A 116 -31.07 9.19 -10.69
N ALA A 117 -29.89 9.05 -11.29
CA ALA A 117 -29.02 10.18 -11.60
C ALA A 117 -29.60 11.09 -12.70
N ALA A 118 -30.39 10.55 -13.63
CA ALA A 118 -31.01 11.31 -14.72
C ALA A 118 -32.13 12.26 -14.25
N ASP A 119 -32.84 11.93 -13.18
CA ASP A 119 -33.94 12.74 -12.65
C ASP A 119 -33.47 13.63 -11.48
N ASN A 120 -33.74 14.94 -11.57
CA ASN A 120 -33.29 15.90 -10.55
C ASN A 120 -33.91 15.65 -9.17
N THR A 121 -35.17 15.21 -9.11
CA THR A 121 -35.87 14.95 -7.85
C THR A 121 -35.35 13.67 -7.21
N LEU A 122 -35.21 12.59 -8.00
CA LEU A 122 -34.69 11.32 -7.50
C LEU A 122 -33.23 11.44 -7.08
N ARG A 123 -32.40 12.15 -7.86
CA ARG A 123 -31.00 12.41 -7.52
C ARG A 123 -30.86 13.19 -6.22
N ALA A 124 -31.62 14.28 -6.04
CA ALA A 124 -31.60 15.06 -4.80
C ALA A 124 -32.06 14.23 -3.59
N LYS A 125 -33.06 13.35 -3.78
CA LYS A 125 -33.54 12.44 -2.74
C LYS A 125 -32.50 11.38 -2.39
N LEU A 126 -31.78 10.84 -3.37
CA LEU A 126 -30.71 9.87 -3.15
C LEU A 126 -29.59 10.52 -2.36
N ILE A 127 -29.13 11.70 -2.78
CA ILE A 127 -28.09 12.47 -2.07
C ILE A 127 -28.50 12.71 -0.62
N SER A 128 -29.73 13.17 -0.38
CA SER A 128 -30.23 13.41 0.98
C SER A 128 -30.27 12.13 1.81
N SER A 129 -30.71 11.02 1.21
CA SER A 129 -30.79 9.71 1.88
C SER A 129 -29.40 9.17 2.23
N VAL A 130 -28.43 9.32 1.34
CA VAL A 130 -27.03 8.90 1.54
C VAL A 130 -26.37 9.77 2.62
N VAL A 131 -26.50 11.09 2.55
CA VAL A 131 -25.95 12.00 3.57
C VAL A 131 -26.55 11.70 4.95
N GLN A 132 -27.87 11.49 5.03
CA GLN A 132 -28.53 11.11 6.28
C GLN A 132 -27.98 9.79 6.82
N PHE A 133 -27.84 8.76 5.96
CA PHE A 133 -27.25 7.49 6.34
C PHE A 133 -25.81 7.65 6.88
N THR A 134 -25.00 8.49 6.23
CA THR A 134 -23.64 8.82 6.66
C THR A 134 -23.62 9.47 8.05
N GLU A 135 -24.51 10.44 8.31
CA GLU A 135 -24.61 11.10 9.62
C GLU A 135 -25.12 10.15 10.71
N ASP A 136 -26.17 9.39 10.44
CA ASP A 136 -26.82 8.47 11.41
C ASP A 136 -25.88 7.36 11.87
N ASN A 137 -24.98 6.90 11.00
CA ASN A 137 -24.02 5.84 11.29
C ASN A 137 -22.61 6.38 11.63
N GLN A 138 -22.49 7.69 11.87
CA GLN A 138 -21.23 8.36 12.25
C GLN A 138 -20.07 8.14 11.27
N LEU A 139 -20.36 7.96 9.98
CA LEU A 139 -19.36 7.64 8.96
C LEU A 139 -18.55 8.88 8.56
N ASP A 140 -17.30 8.70 8.13
CA ASP A 140 -16.38 9.77 7.72
C ASP A 140 -16.61 10.23 6.27
N GLY A 141 -17.20 9.38 5.46
CA GLY A 141 -17.48 9.70 4.07
C GLY A 141 -18.28 8.63 3.33
N VAL A 142 -18.31 8.82 2.02
CA VAL A 142 -18.99 7.93 1.07
C VAL A 142 -18.01 7.60 -0.04
N GLU A 143 -18.06 6.38 -0.53
CA GLU A 143 -17.48 6.04 -1.81
C GLU A 143 -18.59 5.84 -2.84
N ILE A 144 -18.44 6.38 -4.04
CA ILE A 144 -19.29 6.01 -5.17
C ILE A 144 -18.67 4.83 -5.92
N ASP A 145 -19.40 3.73 -5.99
CA ASP A 145 -19.02 2.53 -6.73
C ASP A 145 -20.12 2.17 -7.74
N TRP A 146 -20.28 3.05 -8.74
CA TRP A 146 -21.15 2.78 -9.88
C TRP A 146 -20.33 2.07 -10.95
N GLU A 147 -20.62 0.78 -11.15
CA GLU A 147 -20.00 -0.08 -12.17
C GLU A 147 -20.89 -0.32 -13.40
N TYR A 148 -20.80 0.42 -14.49
CA TYR A 148 -20.02 1.64 -14.72
C TYR A 148 -20.87 2.68 -15.47
N PRO A 149 -20.62 3.99 -15.30
CA PRO A 149 -21.19 4.99 -16.20
C PRO A 149 -20.64 4.80 -17.61
N ASP A 150 -21.49 5.04 -18.60
CA ASP A 150 -21.19 4.97 -20.03
C ASP A 150 -21.30 6.36 -20.69
N ALA A 151 -21.07 6.43 -22.00
CA ALA A 151 -21.13 7.71 -22.73
C ALA A 151 -22.51 8.41 -22.64
N TYR A 152 -23.60 7.66 -22.42
CA TYR A 152 -24.96 8.21 -22.32
C TYR A 152 -25.28 8.71 -20.91
N THR A 153 -24.71 8.07 -19.89
CA THR A 153 -24.98 8.33 -18.47
C THR A 153 -23.93 9.22 -17.80
N LEU A 154 -22.78 9.46 -18.44
CA LEU A 154 -21.68 10.26 -17.89
C LEU A 154 -22.10 11.65 -17.39
N GLY A 155 -22.94 12.36 -18.15
CA GLY A 155 -23.43 13.68 -17.75
C GLY A 155 -24.30 13.65 -16.50
N ASN A 156 -25.00 12.53 -16.25
CA ASN A 156 -25.80 12.33 -15.05
C ASN A 156 -24.93 11.86 -13.87
N TYR A 157 -23.91 11.04 -14.15
CA TYR A 157 -22.88 10.66 -13.19
C TYR A 157 -22.15 11.90 -12.65
N GLU A 158 -21.71 12.82 -13.51
CA GLU A 158 -21.03 14.04 -13.09
C GLU A 158 -21.92 14.91 -12.18
N LYS A 159 -23.21 15.07 -12.52
CA LYS A 159 -24.16 15.78 -11.65
C LYS A 159 -24.28 15.13 -10.28
N LEU A 160 -24.45 13.80 -10.23
CA LEU A 160 -24.54 13.06 -8.98
C LEU A 160 -23.27 13.23 -8.14
N VAL A 161 -22.09 13.05 -8.74
CA VAL A 161 -20.79 13.20 -8.05
C VAL A 161 -20.61 14.60 -7.49
N VAL A 162 -20.84 15.65 -8.29
CA VAL A 162 -20.63 17.03 -7.89
C VAL A 162 -21.63 17.45 -6.80
N GLU A 163 -22.90 17.10 -6.95
CA GLU A 163 -23.94 17.44 -5.96
C GLU A 163 -23.74 16.66 -4.66
N LEU A 164 -23.39 15.36 -4.73
CA LEU A 164 -23.10 14.54 -3.55
C LEU A 164 -21.84 15.02 -2.82
N SER A 165 -20.76 15.31 -3.54
CA SER A 165 -19.51 15.84 -2.95
C SER A 165 -19.76 17.14 -2.18
N LYS A 166 -20.54 18.07 -2.76
CA LYS A 166 -20.92 19.32 -2.09
C LYS A 166 -21.78 19.08 -0.84
N ALA A 167 -22.75 18.17 -0.93
CA ALA A 167 -23.63 17.86 0.20
C ALA A 167 -22.85 17.21 1.37
N LEU A 168 -21.92 16.30 1.07
CA LEU A 168 -21.03 15.69 2.05
C LEU A 168 -20.07 16.72 2.66
N ALA A 169 -19.45 17.56 1.84
CA ALA A 169 -18.53 18.61 2.32
C ALA A 169 -19.22 19.58 3.28
N ALA A 170 -20.50 19.91 3.05
CA ALA A 170 -21.29 20.74 3.95
C ALA A 170 -21.51 20.09 5.34
N LYS A 171 -21.30 18.78 5.47
CA LYS A 171 -21.34 18.01 6.73
C LYS A 171 -19.95 17.63 7.25
N GLY A 172 -18.88 18.16 6.63
CA GLY A 172 -17.50 17.78 6.97
C GLY A 172 -17.17 16.33 6.61
N LYS A 173 -17.85 15.77 5.60
CA LYS A 173 -17.66 14.41 5.10
C LYS A 173 -16.98 14.43 3.73
N HIS A 174 -16.35 13.32 3.36
CA HIS A 174 -15.58 13.21 2.11
C HIS A 174 -16.23 12.26 1.11
N LEU A 175 -15.88 12.41 -0.16
CA LEU A 175 -16.30 11.53 -1.25
C LEU A 175 -15.07 10.87 -1.87
N THR A 176 -15.09 9.56 -2.08
CA THR A 176 -14.12 8.81 -2.89
C THR A 176 -14.83 8.08 -4.03
N ALA A 177 -14.08 7.43 -4.91
CA ALA A 177 -14.66 6.57 -5.94
C ALA A 177 -13.83 5.31 -6.17
N ALA A 178 -14.51 4.20 -6.41
CA ALA A 178 -13.94 3.03 -7.03
C ALA A 178 -13.91 3.25 -8.56
N VAL A 179 -12.76 3.00 -9.20
CA VAL A 179 -12.56 3.20 -10.63
C VAL A 179 -11.77 2.04 -11.24
N ASN A 180 -11.92 1.77 -12.54
CA ASN A 180 -11.23 0.63 -13.16
C ASN A 180 -9.71 0.81 -13.21
N GLY A 181 -9.00 -0.31 -13.13
CA GLY A 181 -7.64 -0.44 -13.64
C GLY A 181 -7.54 -0.23 -15.16
N ALA A 182 -6.32 -0.06 -15.65
CA ALA A 182 -6.02 0.18 -17.05
C ALA A 182 -4.84 -0.68 -17.52
N TRP A 183 -4.94 -1.24 -18.73
CA TRP A 183 -3.95 -2.18 -19.28
C TRP A 183 -2.70 -1.49 -19.84
N SER A 184 -2.66 -0.15 -19.89
CA SER A 184 -1.47 0.63 -20.23
C SER A 184 -1.55 2.02 -19.63
N ALA A 185 -0.46 2.79 -19.70
CA ALA A 185 -0.43 4.15 -19.17
C ALA A 185 -1.29 5.15 -19.98
N THR A 186 -1.73 4.82 -21.20
CA THR A 186 -2.49 5.76 -22.07
C THR A 186 -3.79 5.18 -22.59
N ALA A 187 -3.96 3.87 -22.55
CA ALA A 187 -5.18 3.17 -22.91
C ALA A 187 -5.69 2.35 -21.71
N GLY A 188 -7.00 2.43 -21.50
CA GLY A 188 -7.75 1.70 -20.48
C GLY A 188 -9.19 1.50 -20.96
N PRO A 189 -10.07 0.91 -20.13
CA PRO A 189 -11.46 0.67 -20.50
C PRO A 189 -12.16 2.00 -20.82
N GLU A 190 -13.19 1.93 -21.67
CA GLU A 190 -13.91 3.12 -22.15
C GLU A 190 -14.39 3.99 -20.98
N VAL A 191 -14.95 3.37 -19.92
CA VAL A 191 -15.34 4.08 -18.69
C VAL A 191 -14.21 4.91 -18.09
N SER A 192 -12.99 4.37 -17.99
CA SER A 192 -11.85 5.12 -17.46
C SER A 192 -11.58 6.35 -18.31
N GLN A 193 -11.66 6.22 -19.64
CA GLN A 193 -11.47 7.34 -20.58
C GLN A 193 -12.55 8.40 -20.46
N LEU A 194 -13.79 8.01 -20.16
CA LEU A 194 -14.95 8.89 -20.02
C LEU A 194 -14.92 9.74 -18.74
N MET A 195 -14.28 9.27 -17.66
CA MET A 195 -14.24 9.99 -16.37
C MET A 195 -13.79 11.44 -16.55
N THR A 196 -14.57 12.42 -16.08
CA THR A 196 -14.25 13.84 -16.31
C THR A 196 -13.32 14.40 -15.23
N ASN A 197 -12.59 15.48 -15.54
CA ASN A 197 -11.77 16.18 -14.54
C ASN A 197 -12.64 16.77 -13.42
N THR A 198 -13.89 17.14 -13.71
CA THR A 198 -14.86 17.61 -12.71
C THR A 198 -15.15 16.53 -11.68
N CYS A 199 -15.41 15.29 -12.13
CA CYS A 199 -15.56 14.14 -11.24
C CYS A 199 -14.28 13.89 -10.45
N LEU A 200 -13.14 13.78 -11.13
CA LEU A 200 -11.85 13.52 -10.48
C LEU A 200 -11.53 14.57 -9.42
N ASN A 201 -11.82 15.84 -9.63
CA ASN A 201 -11.59 16.90 -8.65
C ASN A 201 -12.58 16.90 -7.48
N SER A 202 -13.67 16.15 -7.56
CA SER A 202 -14.67 16.02 -6.49
C SER A 202 -14.33 14.92 -5.47
N PHE A 203 -13.37 14.05 -5.78
CA PHE A 203 -12.96 12.94 -4.93
C PHE A 203 -11.77 13.29 -4.05
N GLU A 204 -11.73 12.84 -2.80
CA GLU A 204 -10.55 12.91 -1.94
C GLU A 204 -9.41 12.06 -2.53
N PHE A 205 -9.72 10.81 -2.87
CA PHE A 205 -8.85 9.89 -3.60
C PHE A 205 -9.69 8.88 -4.40
N ILE A 206 -9.03 8.13 -5.29
CA ILE A 206 -9.63 7.04 -6.07
C ILE A 206 -9.05 5.68 -5.65
N ASN A 207 -9.92 4.70 -5.49
CA ASN A 207 -9.58 3.29 -5.34
C ASN A 207 -9.58 2.62 -6.71
N VAL A 208 -8.41 2.25 -7.21
CA VAL A 208 -8.24 1.72 -8.57
C VAL A 208 -8.33 0.20 -8.54
N MET A 209 -9.46 -0.34 -8.99
CA MET A 209 -9.77 -1.76 -9.08
C MET A 209 -8.90 -2.45 -10.15
N SER A 210 -7.64 -2.68 -9.81
CA SER A 210 -6.61 -3.28 -10.67
C SER A 210 -6.65 -4.81 -10.58
N TYR A 211 -7.84 -5.37 -10.69
CA TYR A 211 -8.14 -6.80 -10.68
C TYR A 211 -9.32 -7.10 -11.63
N ASP A 212 -9.72 -8.36 -11.70
CA ASP A 212 -10.80 -8.84 -12.58
C ASP A 212 -10.58 -8.56 -14.06
N MET A 213 -9.31 -8.65 -14.49
CA MET A 213 -9.02 -8.87 -15.90
C MET A 213 -9.74 -10.13 -16.40
N ASN A 214 -10.25 -10.07 -17.64
CA ASN A 214 -10.96 -11.17 -18.27
C ASN A 214 -10.01 -12.28 -18.75
N ASN A 215 -9.19 -12.81 -17.85
CA ASN A 215 -8.21 -13.87 -18.05
C ASN A 215 -7.98 -14.63 -16.72
N GLN A 216 -7.18 -15.70 -16.77
CA GLN A 216 -6.84 -16.50 -15.59
C GLN A 216 -6.08 -15.68 -14.54
N GLU A 217 -4.98 -15.02 -14.93
CA GLU A 217 -4.25 -14.09 -14.07
C GLU A 217 -4.99 -12.75 -13.94
N HIS A 218 -6.08 -12.72 -13.15
CA HIS A 218 -7.00 -11.59 -13.13
C HIS A 218 -6.43 -10.30 -12.50
N SER A 219 -5.27 -10.37 -11.82
CA SER A 219 -4.64 -9.21 -11.17
C SER A 219 -3.10 -9.32 -11.16
N PRO A 220 -2.44 -9.37 -12.33
CA PRO A 220 -1.00 -9.56 -12.40
C PRO A 220 -0.26 -8.29 -11.97
N LEU A 221 1.02 -8.42 -11.61
CA LEU A 221 1.84 -7.30 -11.12
C LEU A 221 1.86 -6.11 -12.08
N TRP A 222 2.03 -6.38 -13.38
CA TRP A 222 2.10 -5.34 -14.41
C TRP A 222 0.82 -4.50 -14.50
N PHE A 223 -0.35 -5.09 -14.22
CA PHE A 223 -1.64 -4.39 -14.30
C PHE A 223 -1.76 -3.31 -13.23
N GLY A 224 -1.19 -3.55 -12.04
CA GLY A 224 -1.10 -2.52 -11.01
C GLY A 224 -0.23 -1.34 -11.44
N SER A 225 0.93 -1.62 -12.03
CA SER A 225 1.84 -0.57 -12.54
C SER A 225 1.20 0.25 -13.66
N THR A 226 0.56 -0.39 -14.64
CA THR A 226 -0.08 0.32 -15.75
C THR A 226 -1.29 1.12 -15.28
N SER A 227 -2.04 0.62 -14.30
CA SER A 227 -3.19 1.33 -13.74
C SER A 227 -2.79 2.61 -13.00
N ILE A 228 -1.74 2.57 -12.17
CA ILE A 228 -1.18 3.79 -11.56
C ILE A 228 -0.72 4.76 -12.66
N GLY A 229 0.06 4.27 -13.63
CA GLY A 229 0.57 5.09 -14.74
C GLY A 229 -0.54 5.77 -15.54
N TYR A 230 -1.65 5.08 -15.76
CA TYR A 230 -2.83 5.62 -16.44
C TYR A 230 -3.43 6.81 -15.70
N TRP A 231 -3.74 6.64 -14.42
CA TRP A 231 -4.38 7.70 -13.63
C TRP A 231 -3.44 8.90 -13.39
N LEU A 232 -2.13 8.66 -13.30
CA LEU A 232 -1.13 9.72 -13.33
C LEU A 232 -1.17 10.51 -14.65
N ASN A 233 -1.23 9.81 -15.80
CA ASN A 233 -1.34 10.46 -17.10
C ASN A 233 -2.67 11.20 -17.31
N ARG A 234 -3.73 10.81 -16.59
CA ARG A 234 -5.00 11.53 -16.51
C ARG A 234 -4.95 12.77 -15.62
N GLY A 235 -3.82 13.03 -14.94
CA GLY A 235 -3.59 14.21 -14.10
C GLY A 235 -4.02 14.02 -12.64
N VAL A 236 -4.34 12.80 -12.20
CA VAL A 236 -4.59 12.52 -10.79
C VAL A 236 -3.25 12.57 -10.05
N SER A 237 -3.20 13.29 -8.92
CA SER A 237 -1.96 13.38 -8.14
C SER A 237 -1.61 12.02 -7.53
N PRO A 238 -0.31 11.66 -7.40
CA PRO A 238 0.10 10.35 -6.91
C PRO A 238 -0.53 9.98 -5.56
N ASP A 239 -0.60 10.92 -4.62
CA ASP A 239 -1.16 10.76 -3.27
C ASP A 239 -2.66 10.43 -3.23
N ARG A 240 -3.35 10.62 -4.35
CA ARG A 240 -4.79 10.36 -4.52
C ARG A 240 -5.08 9.07 -5.28
N ILE A 241 -4.07 8.29 -5.65
CA ILE A 241 -4.22 7.01 -6.34
C ILE A 241 -3.96 5.86 -5.36
N VAL A 242 -5.00 5.06 -5.08
CA VAL A 242 -4.92 3.90 -4.20
C VAL A 242 -5.04 2.62 -5.05
N LEU A 243 -4.03 1.76 -5.02
CA LEU A 243 -3.96 0.56 -5.86
C LEU A 243 -4.74 -0.62 -5.26
N GLY A 244 -5.77 -1.10 -5.95
CA GLY A 244 -6.56 -2.26 -5.55
C GLY A 244 -5.86 -3.61 -5.73
N MET A 245 -6.06 -4.52 -4.78
CA MET A 245 -5.49 -5.86 -4.71
C MET A 245 -6.56 -6.86 -4.24
N PRO A 246 -6.82 -7.95 -4.98
CA PRO A 246 -7.86 -8.91 -4.63
C PRO A 246 -7.36 -9.90 -3.58
N LEU A 247 -8.23 -10.23 -2.62
CA LEU A 247 -8.04 -11.33 -1.67
C LEU A 247 -8.92 -12.56 -2.01
N TYR A 248 -9.28 -12.68 -3.28
CA TYR A 248 -9.99 -13.81 -3.87
C TYR A 248 -9.30 -14.26 -5.15
N ALA A 249 -9.68 -15.45 -5.63
CA ALA A 249 -9.16 -16.03 -6.85
C ALA A 249 -10.16 -16.01 -8.01
N ARG A 250 -9.63 -16.04 -9.23
CA ARG A 250 -10.35 -16.39 -10.45
C ARG A 250 -9.78 -17.67 -11.07
N PRO A 251 -10.57 -18.43 -11.85
CA PRO A 251 -12.03 -18.39 -11.95
C PRO A 251 -12.74 -19.15 -10.80
N SER A 252 -11.99 -19.71 -9.83
CA SER A 252 -12.55 -20.53 -8.75
C SER A 252 -13.42 -19.77 -7.74
N TRP A 253 -13.23 -18.44 -7.63
CA TRP A 253 -13.82 -17.61 -6.57
C TRP A 253 -13.45 -18.05 -5.15
N MET A 254 -12.37 -18.83 -5.01
CA MET A 254 -11.87 -19.18 -3.70
C MET A 254 -11.26 -17.98 -3.00
N GLN A 255 -11.47 -17.92 -1.70
CA GLN A 255 -11.00 -16.83 -0.86
C GLN A 255 -9.56 -17.09 -0.47
N TYR A 256 -8.77 -16.03 -0.30
CA TYR A 256 -7.35 -16.15 0.05
C TYR A 256 -7.15 -17.03 1.30
N ARG A 257 -7.96 -16.83 2.34
CA ARG A 257 -7.91 -17.64 3.57
C ARG A 257 -8.14 -19.13 3.32
N ASP A 258 -9.06 -19.49 2.42
CA ASP A 258 -9.38 -20.88 2.12
C ASP A 258 -8.24 -21.53 1.32
N ILE A 259 -7.60 -20.77 0.41
CA ILE A 259 -6.46 -21.24 -0.38
C ILE A 259 -5.22 -21.47 0.52
N VAL A 260 -4.98 -20.60 1.50
CA VAL A 260 -3.90 -20.75 2.49
C VAL A 260 -4.19 -21.91 3.45
N GLN A 261 -5.46 -22.11 3.82
CA GLN A 261 -5.88 -23.21 4.68
C GLN A 261 -5.64 -24.59 4.05
N LEU A 262 -5.69 -24.70 2.71
CA LEU A 262 -5.37 -25.93 1.97
C LEU A 262 -3.88 -26.30 2.06
N ASP A 263 -3.00 -25.31 1.91
CA ASP A 263 -1.55 -25.44 2.03
C ASP A 263 -0.96 -24.06 2.32
N ALA A 264 -0.32 -23.89 3.48
CA ALA A 264 0.31 -22.64 3.88
C ALA A 264 1.34 -22.12 2.87
N ALA A 265 1.97 -23.00 2.08
CA ALA A 265 2.89 -22.59 1.03
C ALA A 265 2.20 -21.80 -0.09
N ASN A 266 0.88 -21.94 -0.26
CA ASN A 266 0.09 -21.16 -1.20
C ASN A 266 0.05 -19.66 -0.84
N ALA A 267 0.28 -19.29 0.43
CA ALA A 267 0.37 -17.89 0.82
C ALA A 267 1.40 -17.10 0.01
N TYR A 268 2.41 -17.75 -0.58
CA TYR A 268 3.50 -17.10 -1.33
C TYR A 268 3.43 -17.32 -2.85
N LYS A 269 2.34 -17.89 -3.36
CA LYS A 269 2.11 -18.18 -4.78
C LYS A 269 0.96 -17.33 -5.30
N ASP A 270 0.89 -17.16 -6.62
CA ASP A 270 -0.23 -16.54 -7.32
C ASP A 270 -1.12 -17.59 -8.01
N TYR A 271 -0.89 -18.86 -7.70
CA TYR A 271 -1.57 -20.01 -8.28
C TYR A 271 -1.72 -21.14 -7.26
N ALA A 272 -2.87 -21.80 -7.30
CA ALA A 272 -3.11 -23.08 -6.63
C ALA A 272 -4.00 -23.96 -7.52
N ALA A 273 -3.62 -25.23 -7.68
CA ALA A 273 -4.36 -26.24 -8.44
C ALA A 273 -5.59 -26.74 -7.65
N THR A 274 -6.50 -25.83 -7.32
CA THR A 274 -7.74 -26.10 -6.57
C THR A 274 -8.78 -26.81 -7.43
N SER A 275 -9.84 -27.32 -6.80
CA SER A 275 -10.92 -28.06 -7.44
C SER A 275 -12.29 -27.49 -7.01
N PRO A 276 -13.30 -27.40 -7.89
CA PRO A 276 -13.34 -27.90 -9.27
C PRO A 276 -12.60 -27.04 -10.30
N LEU A 277 -12.28 -25.80 -9.94
CA LEU A 277 -11.52 -24.88 -10.78
C LEU A 277 -10.23 -24.50 -10.06
N GLU A 278 -9.18 -24.29 -10.84
CA GLU A 278 -7.91 -23.74 -10.35
C GLU A 278 -8.08 -22.29 -9.89
N SER A 279 -7.17 -21.85 -9.02
CA SER A 279 -7.20 -20.54 -8.39
C SER A 279 -5.99 -19.72 -8.79
N TYR A 280 -6.22 -18.59 -9.45
CA TYR A 280 -5.25 -17.53 -9.68
C TYR A 280 -5.62 -16.33 -8.81
N TYR A 281 -4.68 -15.86 -7.99
CA TYR A 281 -4.88 -14.84 -6.96
C TYR A 281 -3.56 -14.09 -6.74
N ASN A 282 -3.52 -13.17 -5.77
CA ASN A 282 -2.26 -12.55 -5.35
C ASN A 282 -1.83 -13.12 -4.00
N GLY A 283 -0.71 -13.83 -3.98
CA GLY A 283 -0.05 -14.21 -2.75
C GLY A 283 0.70 -13.04 -2.12
N LEU A 284 1.25 -13.26 -0.92
CA LEU A 284 1.97 -12.28 -0.12
C LEU A 284 3.14 -11.63 -0.88
N ASN A 285 3.83 -12.37 -1.75
CA ASN A 285 4.90 -11.81 -2.57
C ASN A 285 4.36 -10.74 -3.52
N THR A 286 3.28 -11.03 -4.27
CA THR A 286 2.69 -10.10 -5.22
C THR A 286 2.01 -8.91 -4.53
N LEU A 287 1.33 -9.14 -3.41
CA LEU A 287 0.75 -8.06 -2.59
C LEU A 287 1.83 -7.08 -2.08
N ARG A 288 2.97 -7.61 -1.62
CA ARG A 288 4.13 -6.81 -1.21
C ARG A 288 4.75 -6.04 -2.37
N GLU A 289 4.91 -6.68 -3.53
CA GLU A 289 5.46 -6.02 -4.72
C GLU A 289 4.55 -4.89 -5.22
N LYS A 290 3.23 -5.11 -5.26
CA LYS A 290 2.24 -4.08 -5.56
C LYS A 290 2.28 -2.93 -4.55
N THR A 291 2.40 -3.25 -3.27
CA THR A 291 2.58 -2.23 -2.22
C THR A 291 3.85 -1.42 -2.43
N SER A 292 4.96 -2.06 -2.82
CA SER A 292 6.22 -1.38 -3.12
C SER A 292 6.10 -0.46 -4.34
N ILE A 293 5.38 -0.88 -5.38
CA ILE A 293 5.07 -0.05 -6.56
C ILE A 293 4.21 1.15 -6.16
N ALA A 294 3.16 0.94 -5.35
CA ALA A 294 2.30 1.99 -4.85
C ALA A 294 3.05 2.99 -3.95
N LEU A 295 3.95 2.52 -3.07
CA LEU A 295 4.80 3.39 -2.25
C LEU A 295 5.70 4.31 -3.09
N LYS A 296 6.12 3.86 -4.28
CA LYS A 296 6.92 4.65 -5.22
C LYS A 296 6.06 5.63 -6.01
N ASN A 297 4.93 5.16 -6.53
CA ASN A 297 4.23 5.84 -7.63
C ASN A 297 2.80 6.29 -7.31
N GLY A 298 2.26 5.90 -6.16
CA GLY A 298 0.89 6.19 -5.72
C GLY A 298 0.81 6.66 -4.26
N GLY A 299 -0.42 6.65 -3.75
CA GLY A 299 -0.80 7.22 -2.46
C GLY A 299 -1.37 6.19 -1.49
N GLY A 300 -1.56 4.95 -1.93
CA GLY A 300 -2.04 3.88 -1.07
C GLY A 300 -2.22 2.55 -1.79
N VAL A 301 -2.67 1.56 -1.02
CA VAL A 301 -3.18 0.28 -1.50
C VAL A 301 -4.54 -0.01 -0.89
N MET A 302 -5.31 -0.82 -1.59
CA MET A 302 -6.66 -1.22 -1.23
C MET A 302 -6.82 -2.73 -1.35
N PHE A 303 -7.52 -3.35 -0.41
CA PHE A 303 -7.90 -4.77 -0.44
C PHE A 303 -9.38 -4.96 -0.74
N PHE A 304 -9.68 -5.86 -1.67
CA PHE A 304 -11.04 -6.35 -1.94
C PHE A 304 -11.08 -7.88 -1.77
N ASP A 305 -11.63 -8.46 -0.71
CA ASP A 305 -12.09 -7.83 0.53
C ASP A 305 -11.31 -8.32 1.74
N VAL A 306 -11.18 -7.49 2.77
CA VAL A 306 -10.41 -7.84 3.99
C VAL A 306 -11.07 -8.94 4.81
N ASN A 307 -12.35 -9.24 4.57
CA ASN A 307 -13.02 -10.41 5.12
C ASN A 307 -12.36 -11.71 4.67
N GLU A 308 -11.73 -11.74 3.50
CA GLU A 308 -11.13 -12.91 2.87
C GLU A 308 -9.70 -13.19 3.32
N ASP A 309 -9.13 -12.33 4.17
CA ASP A 309 -7.83 -12.57 4.79
C ASP A 309 -7.87 -13.72 5.80
N VAL A 310 -6.72 -14.34 6.08
CA VAL A 310 -6.60 -15.30 7.18
C VAL A 310 -6.83 -14.61 8.52
N ASP A 311 -7.31 -15.37 9.51
CA ASP A 311 -7.40 -14.85 10.88
C ASP A 311 -5.98 -14.64 11.43
N TRP A 312 -5.55 -13.38 11.52
CA TRP A 312 -4.24 -12.98 12.03
C TRP A 312 -3.95 -13.46 13.46
N ARG A 313 -4.99 -13.85 14.21
CA ARG A 313 -4.90 -14.37 15.58
C ARG A 313 -4.67 -15.87 15.62
N ASP A 314 -4.82 -16.56 14.48
CA ASP A 314 -4.58 -17.99 14.39
C ASP A 314 -3.09 -18.29 14.61
N PRO A 315 -2.73 -19.20 15.54
CA PRO A 315 -1.33 -19.48 15.88
C PRO A 315 -0.55 -20.19 14.77
N GLN A 316 -1.23 -20.84 13.82
CA GLN A 316 -0.62 -21.57 12.71
C GLN A 316 -0.63 -20.73 11.43
N LEU A 317 -1.76 -20.11 11.13
CA LEU A 317 -1.98 -19.42 9.86
C LEU A 317 -1.93 -17.90 9.94
N GLY A 318 -2.02 -17.31 11.14
CA GLY A 318 -2.10 -15.85 11.30
C GLY A 318 -0.87 -15.10 10.78
N SER A 319 0.29 -15.77 10.72
CA SER A 319 1.50 -15.23 10.11
C SER A 319 1.38 -14.95 8.60
N TYR A 320 0.37 -15.52 7.94
CA TYR A 320 0.09 -15.35 6.51
C TYR A 320 -0.95 -14.26 6.22
N SER A 321 -1.28 -13.38 7.19
CA SER A 321 -2.22 -12.29 6.93
C SER A 321 -1.70 -11.32 5.86
N ALA A 322 -2.49 -11.16 4.81
CA ALA A 322 -2.26 -10.20 3.72
C ALA A 322 -2.20 -8.77 4.24
N VAL A 323 -3.13 -8.40 5.13
CA VAL A 323 -3.16 -7.06 5.75
C VAL A 323 -1.91 -6.82 6.59
N THR A 324 -1.49 -7.80 7.40
CA THR A 324 -0.27 -7.68 8.21
C THR A 324 0.97 -7.54 7.33
N GLU A 325 1.07 -8.26 6.23
CA GLU A 325 2.21 -8.20 5.31
C GLU A 325 2.33 -6.84 4.64
N VAL A 326 1.21 -6.30 4.15
CA VAL A 326 1.18 -4.96 3.55
C VAL A 326 1.49 -3.89 4.58
N TYR A 327 0.92 -3.98 5.78
CA TYR A 327 1.24 -3.05 6.87
C TYR A 327 2.74 -3.03 7.19
N LYS A 328 3.37 -4.20 7.35
CA LYS A 328 4.83 -4.29 7.55
C LYS A 328 5.62 -3.63 6.42
N THR A 329 5.16 -3.80 5.18
CA THR A 329 5.79 -3.20 3.99
C THR A 329 5.71 -1.67 4.04
N VAL A 330 4.54 -1.13 4.40
CA VAL A 330 4.32 0.31 4.58
C VAL A 330 5.15 0.87 5.75
N GLU A 331 5.17 0.18 6.89
CA GLU A 331 5.94 0.59 8.08
C GLU A 331 7.45 0.64 7.80
N ASN A 332 7.99 -0.31 7.02
CA ASN A 332 9.39 -0.28 6.63
C ASN A 332 9.74 0.93 5.77
N ALA A 333 8.77 1.48 5.03
CA ALA A 333 8.93 2.68 4.23
C ALA A 333 8.59 3.99 4.99
N ARG A 334 8.11 3.89 6.23
CA ARG A 334 7.71 5.04 7.05
C ARG A 334 8.92 5.93 7.33
N GLY A 335 8.73 7.24 7.13
CA GLY A 335 9.78 8.25 7.33
C GLY A 335 10.77 8.40 6.16
N LEU A 336 10.59 7.64 5.07
CA LEU A 336 11.33 7.86 3.83
C LEU A 336 10.70 9.01 3.02
N THR A 337 11.55 9.90 2.52
CA THR A 337 11.16 10.89 1.51
C THR A 337 10.73 10.20 0.21
N LYS A 338 10.02 10.91 -0.68
CA LYS A 338 9.63 10.37 -1.99
C LYS A 338 10.84 9.88 -2.80
N ALA A 339 11.95 10.64 -2.79
CA ALA A 339 13.18 10.27 -3.47
C ALA A 339 13.83 9.03 -2.84
N GLU A 340 13.84 8.91 -1.51
CA GLU A 340 14.33 7.70 -0.84
C GLU A 340 13.46 6.48 -1.16
N ARG A 341 12.12 6.62 -1.21
CA ARG A 341 11.21 5.52 -1.59
C ARG A 341 11.46 5.04 -3.01
N GLN A 342 11.71 5.95 -3.96
CA GLN A 342 12.03 5.61 -5.34
C GLN A 342 13.30 4.74 -5.44
N ASN A 343 14.30 5.01 -4.61
CA ASN A 343 15.55 4.25 -4.57
C ASN A 343 15.57 3.10 -3.55
N ALA A 344 14.48 2.91 -2.80
CA ALA A 344 14.41 1.89 -1.76
C ALA A 344 14.37 0.49 -2.39
N VAL A 345 15.13 -0.40 -1.79
CA VAL A 345 15.17 -1.82 -2.16
C VAL A 345 14.57 -2.66 -1.05
N THR A 346 13.64 -3.53 -1.43
CA THR A 346 13.09 -4.56 -0.53
C THR A 346 13.98 -5.79 -0.59
N VAL A 347 14.29 -6.38 0.57
CA VAL A 347 15.07 -7.61 0.66
C VAL A 347 14.18 -8.70 1.26
N VAL A 348 14.05 -9.82 0.55
CA VAL A 348 13.24 -10.97 0.96
C VAL A 348 14.18 -12.16 1.15
N LEU A 349 14.22 -12.73 2.35
CA LEU A 349 14.97 -13.95 2.67
C LEU A 349 13.97 -15.09 2.92
N ASP A 350 14.05 -16.16 2.13
CA ASP A 350 13.17 -17.34 2.28
C ASP A 350 11.69 -16.96 2.42
N ARG A 351 11.24 -16.07 1.53
CA ARG A 351 9.87 -15.51 1.43
C ARG A 351 9.48 -14.50 2.53
N GLN A 352 10.34 -14.29 3.53
CA GLN A 352 10.14 -13.31 4.60
C GLN A 352 10.82 -11.98 4.28
N VAL A 353 10.11 -10.87 4.49
CA VAL A 353 10.71 -9.53 4.34
C VAL A 353 11.69 -9.27 5.46
N MET A 354 12.88 -8.84 5.09
CA MET A 354 13.87 -8.35 6.02
C MET A 354 13.53 -6.90 6.38
N GLY A 355 13.09 -6.68 7.62
CA GLY A 355 12.75 -5.34 8.10
C GLY A 355 13.98 -4.44 8.22
N PHE A 356 14.22 -3.60 7.21
CA PHE A 356 15.19 -2.52 7.27
C PHE A 356 14.42 -1.23 7.54
N SER A 357 14.79 -0.51 8.60
CA SER A 357 14.14 0.76 8.91
C SER A 357 15.16 1.81 9.34
N LYS A 358 14.99 3.01 8.79
CA LYS A 358 15.75 4.21 9.19
C LYS A 358 15.46 4.58 10.64
N ALA A 359 14.21 4.41 11.08
CA ALA A 359 13.76 4.71 12.43
C ALA A 359 14.46 3.85 13.51
N GLN A 360 14.72 2.57 13.24
CA GLN A 360 15.49 1.71 14.16
C GLN A 360 17.01 1.84 13.94
N GLY A 361 17.44 2.78 13.10
CA GLY A 361 18.83 3.00 12.76
C GLY A 361 19.48 1.81 12.06
N LEU A 362 18.72 0.91 11.41
CA LEU A 362 19.23 -0.33 10.79
C LEU A 362 19.91 -0.09 9.43
N GLY A 363 19.81 1.13 8.89
CA GLY A 363 20.17 1.44 7.51
C GLY A 363 19.13 0.90 6.53
N MET A 364 19.06 1.51 5.34
CA MET A 364 18.16 1.09 4.26
C MET A 364 18.96 0.50 3.10
N PRO A 365 18.55 -0.64 2.51
CA PRO A 365 19.05 -1.11 1.23
C PRO A 365 18.79 -0.09 0.12
N PHE A 366 19.73 0.02 -0.83
CA PHE A 366 19.62 0.96 -1.95
C PHE A 366 20.35 0.42 -3.20
N LEU A 367 20.06 1.01 -4.36
CA LEU A 367 20.85 0.84 -5.58
C LEU A 367 21.94 1.90 -5.64
N ASP A 368 23.19 1.49 -5.84
CA ASP A 368 24.31 2.42 -6.05
C ASP A 368 24.38 2.94 -7.50
N GLU A 369 25.42 3.72 -7.80
CA GLU A 369 25.67 4.31 -9.13
C GLU A 369 25.93 3.26 -10.22
N ASN A 370 26.32 2.03 -9.84
CA ASN A 370 26.53 0.90 -10.74
C ASN A 370 25.29 -0.01 -10.84
N HIS A 371 24.14 0.44 -10.33
CA HIS A 371 22.91 -0.34 -10.26
C HIS A 371 23.10 -1.68 -9.53
N ARG A 372 23.86 -1.68 -8.43
CA ARG A 372 24.04 -2.82 -7.54
C ARG A 372 23.32 -2.61 -6.23
N THR A 373 22.65 -3.67 -5.76
CA THR A 373 21.90 -3.66 -4.51
C THR A 373 22.86 -3.73 -3.33
N MET A 374 22.99 -2.60 -2.64
CA MET A 374 23.79 -2.42 -1.44
C MET A 374 22.92 -2.62 -0.21
N VAL A 375 23.30 -3.59 0.64
CA VAL A 375 22.54 -3.95 1.85
C VAL A 375 23.40 -3.73 3.09
N PRO A 376 22.86 -3.18 4.20
CA PRO A 376 23.57 -3.17 5.47
C PRO A 376 23.61 -4.61 6.00
N MET A 377 24.77 -5.27 5.82
CA MET A 377 24.85 -6.72 5.81
C MET A 377 24.60 -7.41 7.14
N ARG A 378 24.82 -6.71 8.26
CA ARG A 378 24.78 -7.32 9.59
C ARG A 378 23.51 -8.14 9.83
N LYS A 379 22.34 -7.50 9.68
CA LYS A 379 21.04 -8.12 9.94
C LYS A 379 20.80 -9.32 9.03
N LEU A 380 21.16 -9.20 7.76
CA LEU A 380 20.98 -10.26 6.77
C LEU A 380 21.88 -11.46 7.07
N LEU A 381 23.16 -11.23 7.36
CA LEU A 381 24.12 -12.28 7.67
C LEU A 381 23.82 -12.97 9.01
N GLU A 382 23.50 -12.21 10.06
CA GLU A 382 23.10 -12.78 11.36
C GLU A 382 21.84 -13.67 11.21
N SER A 383 20.88 -13.28 10.36
CA SER A 383 19.66 -14.06 10.11
C SER A 383 19.91 -15.41 9.42
N ILE A 384 21.04 -15.57 8.74
CA ILE A 384 21.45 -16.83 8.10
C ILE A 384 22.52 -17.59 8.91
N GLY A 385 22.72 -17.22 10.18
CA GLY A 385 23.65 -17.88 11.09
C GLY A 385 25.12 -17.59 10.82
N VAL A 386 25.42 -16.43 10.22
CA VAL A 386 26.80 -15.96 10.00
C VAL A 386 27.25 -15.11 11.18
N GLU A 387 28.42 -15.43 11.72
CA GLU A 387 29.10 -14.65 12.75
C GLU A 387 29.95 -13.55 12.12
N LEU A 388 29.93 -12.36 12.70
CA LEU A 388 30.59 -11.17 12.15
C LEU A 388 31.62 -10.59 13.10
N THR A 389 32.80 -10.29 12.57
CA THR A 389 33.86 -9.55 13.25
C THR A 389 34.27 -8.33 12.43
N TRP A 390 34.66 -7.26 13.12
CA TRP A 390 35.10 -6.01 12.50
C TRP A 390 36.52 -5.66 12.98
N ASP A 391 37.43 -5.47 12.02
CA ASP A 391 38.76 -4.93 12.28
C ASP A 391 38.77 -3.44 11.90
N ASN A 392 38.93 -2.60 12.92
CA ASN A 392 38.94 -1.15 12.73
C ASN A 392 40.26 -0.60 12.15
N THR A 393 41.35 -1.34 12.27
CA THR A 393 42.69 -0.93 11.81
C THR A 393 42.76 -1.00 10.29
N VAL A 394 42.26 -2.09 9.73
CA VAL A 394 42.25 -2.32 8.26
C VAL A 394 40.88 -2.09 7.63
N LYS A 395 39.90 -1.61 8.41
CA LYS A 395 38.51 -1.37 7.98
C LYS A 395 37.94 -2.58 7.23
N LYS A 396 37.97 -3.74 7.87
CA LYS A 396 37.59 -5.02 7.25
C LYS A 396 36.51 -5.73 8.07
N VAL A 397 35.49 -6.23 7.39
CA VAL A 397 34.51 -7.16 7.97
C VAL A 397 34.90 -8.59 7.61
N THR A 398 34.83 -9.49 8.58
CA THR A 398 35.00 -10.92 8.39
C THR A 398 33.73 -11.64 8.85
N ALA A 399 33.15 -12.41 7.95
CA ALA A 399 31.88 -13.11 8.08
C ALA A 399 32.12 -14.62 8.00
N VAL A 400 31.78 -15.36 9.06
CA VAL A 400 32.06 -16.80 9.17
C VAL A 400 30.76 -17.56 9.35
N LYS A 401 30.52 -18.57 8.50
CA LYS A 401 29.43 -19.53 8.68
C LYS A 401 30.00 -20.92 8.88
N THR A 402 29.65 -21.54 9.99
CA THR A 402 29.93 -22.97 10.22
C THR A 402 28.80 -23.79 9.62
N LEU A 403 29.13 -24.67 8.70
CA LEU A 403 28.16 -25.54 8.03
C LEU A 403 27.88 -26.79 8.86
N ALA A 404 26.62 -27.19 8.90
CA ALA A 404 26.21 -28.50 9.39
C ALA A 404 26.80 -29.61 8.52
N ALA A 405 26.89 -30.83 9.06
CA ALA A 405 27.22 -32.01 8.27
C ALA A 405 26.19 -32.19 7.14
N ASN A 406 26.64 -32.64 5.98
CA ASN A 406 25.78 -33.13 4.91
C ASN A 406 26.33 -34.47 4.37
N ASN A 407 25.69 -35.02 3.35
CA ASN A 407 26.08 -36.30 2.76
C ASN A 407 27.48 -36.31 2.14
N GLU A 408 28.08 -35.13 1.91
CA GLU A 408 29.34 -34.96 1.20
C GLU A 408 30.48 -34.49 2.12
N TYR A 409 30.18 -33.78 3.23
CA TYR A 409 31.15 -33.19 4.14
C TYR A 409 30.74 -33.35 5.63
N PRO A 410 31.71 -33.60 6.53
CA PRO A 410 31.45 -33.62 7.98
C PRO A 410 31.10 -32.22 8.52
N ALA A 411 30.47 -32.19 9.70
CA ALA A 411 30.18 -30.94 10.41
C ALA A 411 31.48 -30.19 10.74
N GLY A 412 31.40 -28.85 10.73
CA GLY A 412 32.52 -27.98 11.13
C GLY A 412 33.28 -27.36 9.96
N ARG A 413 32.89 -27.63 8.71
CA ARG A 413 33.40 -26.87 7.55
C ARG A 413 32.96 -25.40 7.69
N MET A 414 33.91 -24.48 7.52
CA MET A 414 33.63 -23.05 7.59
C MET A 414 33.65 -22.44 6.19
N ILE A 415 32.73 -21.49 5.95
CA ILE A 415 32.85 -20.49 4.89
C ILE A 415 33.25 -19.19 5.55
N THR A 416 34.39 -18.63 5.14
CA THR A 416 34.86 -17.30 5.57
C THR A 416 34.79 -16.35 4.39
N VAL A 417 34.04 -15.27 4.56
CA VAL A 417 33.96 -14.15 3.62
C VAL A 417 34.58 -12.92 4.27
N GLU A 418 35.55 -12.30 3.62
CA GLU A 418 36.13 -11.03 4.09
C GLU A 418 35.95 -9.92 3.06
N ALA A 419 35.63 -8.73 3.54
CA ALA A 419 35.47 -7.55 2.71
C ALA A 419 36.10 -6.32 3.38
N ALA A 420 37.01 -5.65 2.67
CA ALA A 420 37.63 -4.41 3.12
C ALA A 420 36.89 -3.21 2.53
N ILE A 421 36.68 -2.15 3.32
CA ILE A 421 36.00 -0.95 2.87
C ILE A 421 36.82 -0.23 1.80
N GLY A 422 36.17 0.14 0.70
CA GLY A 422 36.78 0.79 -0.46
C GLY A 422 37.21 -0.18 -1.57
N GLU A 423 37.22 -1.49 -1.30
CA GLU A 423 37.62 -2.50 -2.28
C GLU A 423 36.42 -3.05 -3.06
N ASP A 424 36.65 -3.32 -4.35
CA ASP A 424 35.69 -3.91 -5.29
C ASP A 424 35.78 -5.45 -5.34
N PHE A 425 36.29 -6.08 -4.28
CA PHE A 425 36.38 -7.54 -4.19
C PHE A 425 36.13 -8.02 -2.75
N ILE A 426 35.78 -9.30 -2.64
CA ILE A 426 35.77 -10.05 -1.38
C ILE A 426 36.74 -11.21 -1.47
N THR A 427 37.13 -11.78 -0.33
CA THR A 427 37.79 -13.09 -0.29
C THR A 427 36.79 -14.12 0.22
N VAL A 428 36.73 -15.29 -0.43
CA VAL A 428 35.93 -16.43 0.00
C VAL A 428 36.87 -17.59 0.24
N ASN A 429 37.05 -17.98 1.50
CA ASN A 429 38.04 -18.97 1.94
C ASN A 429 39.45 -18.67 1.39
N GLY A 430 39.86 -17.40 1.44
CA GLY A 430 41.16 -16.92 0.96
C GLY A 430 41.27 -16.73 -0.56
N LYS A 431 40.25 -17.08 -1.35
CA LYS A 431 40.22 -16.82 -2.80
C LYS A 431 39.51 -15.51 -3.12
N THR A 432 40.14 -14.66 -3.92
CA THR A 432 39.55 -13.39 -4.36
C THR A 432 38.37 -13.63 -5.30
N VAL A 433 37.26 -12.95 -5.03
CA VAL A 433 36.07 -12.87 -5.87
C VAL A 433 35.81 -11.39 -6.15
N LYS A 434 35.89 -11.01 -7.42
CA LYS A 434 35.64 -9.62 -7.83
C LYS A 434 34.14 -9.29 -7.74
N MET A 435 33.85 -8.06 -7.34
CA MET A 435 32.53 -7.46 -7.33
C MET A 435 32.46 -6.32 -8.36
N ASP A 436 31.25 -5.93 -8.72
CA ASP A 436 31.03 -4.83 -9.67
C ASP A 436 31.01 -3.44 -9.00
N THR A 437 31.11 -3.41 -7.67
CA THR A 437 31.15 -2.17 -6.88
C THR A 437 31.85 -2.42 -5.55
N ALA A 438 32.25 -1.34 -4.89
CA ALA A 438 33.04 -1.39 -3.67
C ALA A 438 32.20 -1.57 -2.40
N ALA A 439 32.80 -2.19 -1.38
CA ALA A 439 32.26 -2.15 -0.03
C ALA A 439 32.33 -0.72 0.54
N VAL A 440 31.24 -0.22 1.12
CA VAL A 440 31.18 1.17 1.62
C VAL A 440 30.69 1.24 3.07
N ILE A 441 31.06 2.31 3.77
CA ILE A 441 30.42 2.68 5.02
C ILE A 441 29.44 3.81 4.75
N ARG A 442 28.18 3.62 5.15
CA ARG A 442 27.13 4.63 5.12
C ARG A 442 26.37 4.59 6.44
N ASP A 443 26.16 5.76 7.04
CA ASP A 443 25.44 5.90 8.32
C ASP A 443 25.98 4.96 9.43
N GLY A 444 27.31 4.80 9.48
CA GLY A 444 27.99 3.93 10.46
C GLY A 444 27.83 2.42 10.21
N ARG A 445 27.34 2.01 9.03
CA ARG A 445 27.10 0.61 8.68
C ARG A 445 27.89 0.21 7.45
N THR A 446 28.35 -1.04 7.44
CA THR A 446 28.99 -1.65 6.28
C THR A 446 27.92 -2.12 5.30
N TYR A 447 28.00 -1.58 4.09
CA TYR A 447 27.18 -1.94 2.96
C TYR A 447 28.01 -2.71 1.95
N LEU A 448 27.45 -3.82 1.49
CA LEU A 448 28.08 -4.70 0.51
C LEU A 448 27.05 -5.10 -0.57
N PRO A 449 27.50 -5.48 -1.77
CA PRO A 449 26.64 -6.04 -2.80
C PRO A 449 26.00 -7.35 -2.33
N VAL A 450 24.67 -7.38 -2.29
CA VAL A 450 23.92 -8.54 -1.77
C VAL A 450 24.27 -9.84 -2.49
N ARG A 451 24.36 -9.80 -3.83
CA ARG A 451 24.62 -10.99 -4.65
C ARG A 451 25.97 -11.62 -4.31
N ALA A 452 27.05 -10.84 -4.37
CA ALA A 452 28.41 -11.35 -4.18
C ALA A 452 28.61 -12.02 -2.82
N VAL A 453 28.05 -11.45 -1.76
CA VAL A 453 28.20 -11.98 -0.40
C VAL A 453 27.31 -13.20 -0.18
N LEU A 454 26.05 -13.17 -0.62
CA LEU A 454 25.09 -14.25 -0.31
C LEU A 454 25.36 -15.50 -1.16
N GLU A 455 25.75 -15.34 -2.43
CA GLU A 455 26.17 -16.46 -3.29
C GLU A 455 27.43 -17.15 -2.73
N ALA A 456 28.33 -16.42 -2.05
CA ALA A 456 29.48 -17.03 -1.37
C ALA A 456 29.09 -17.98 -0.22
N PHE A 457 27.91 -17.78 0.38
CA PHE A 457 27.32 -18.68 1.38
C PHE A 457 26.35 -19.71 0.77
N GLY A 458 26.27 -19.80 -0.56
CA GLY A 458 25.44 -20.77 -1.27
C GLY A 458 23.98 -20.36 -1.48
N TYR A 459 23.60 -19.12 -1.17
CA TYR A 459 22.24 -18.64 -1.36
C TYR A 459 22.00 -18.24 -2.82
N GLY A 460 20.81 -18.53 -3.34
CA GLY A 460 20.34 -18.01 -4.62
C GLY A 460 19.90 -16.56 -4.48
N VAL A 461 20.30 -15.70 -5.43
CA VAL A 461 19.90 -14.28 -5.44
C VAL A 461 19.26 -13.90 -6.78
N SER A 462 18.02 -13.43 -6.73
CA SER A 462 17.29 -12.91 -7.89
C SER A 462 16.73 -11.51 -7.63
N TRP A 463 16.34 -10.82 -8.69
CA TRP A 463 15.92 -9.42 -8.67
C TRP A 463 14.60 -9.24 -9.42
N SER A 464 13.67 -8.48 -8.83
CA SER A 464 12.46 -7.99 -9.48
C SER A 464 12.62 -6.49 -9.80
N ASP A 465 12.72 -6.17 -11.09
CA ASP A 465 12.82 -4.79 -11.56
C ASP A 465 11.58 -3.96 -11.22
N ALA A 466 10.39 -4.55 -11.34
CA ALA A 466 9.11 -3.87 -11.19
C ALA A 466 8.91 -3.26 -9.79
N SER A 467 9.36 -3.97 -8.74
CA SER A 467 9.23 -3.53 -7.35
C SER A 467 10.56 -3.08 -6.72
N SER A 468 11.69 -3.30 -7.41
CA SER A 468 13.04 -3.19 -6.87
C SER A 468 13.24 -4.06 -5.62
N THR A 469 12.92 -5.35 -5.77
CA THR A 469 13.03 -6.35 -4.70
C THR A 469 14.14 -7.34 -5.01
N VAL A 470 15.03 -7.58 -4.05
CA VAL A 470 15.97 -8.70 -4.09
C VAL A 470 15.40 -9.87 -3.31
N TYR A 471 15.35 -11.03 -3.96
CA TYR A 471 14.99 -12.30 -3.36
C TYR A 471 16.24 -13.11 -3.09
N VAL A 472 16.37 -13.57 -1.85
CA VAL A 472 17.45 -14.39 -1.33
C VAL A 472 16.83 -15.72 -0.88
N GLN A 473 17.28 -16.81 -1.48
CA GLN A 473 16.74 -18.15 -1.24
C GLN A 473 17.84 -19.04 -0.66
N SER A 474 17.54 -19.71 0.45
CA SER A 474 18.43 -20.71 1.04
C SER A 474 18.78 -21.82 0.03
N PRO A 475 20.02 -22.36 0.08
CA PRO A 475 20.38 -23.51 -0.72
C PRO A 475 19.43 -24.68 -0.46
N SER A 476 19.06 -25.37 -1.55
CA SER A 476 18.18 -26.55 -1.55
C SER A 476 18.83 -27.77 -0.92
#